data_AF-A0A6M1PQ67-F1
#
_entry.id   AF-A0A6M1PQ67-F1
#
_cell.length_a   1.000
_cell.length_b   1.000
_cell.length_c   1.000
_cell.angle_alpha   90.00
_cell.angle_beta   90.00
_cell.angle_gamma   90.00
#
_symmetry.space_group_name_H-M   'P 1'
#
loop_
_entity.id
_entity.type
_entity.pdbx_description
1 polymer ?
#
loop_
_entity_poly.entity_id
_entity_poly.type
_entity_poly.pdbx_seq_one_letter_code
_entity_poly.pdbx_strand_id
1 'polypeptide(L)'
;MKRIQGAGLLVPVLLLVLLETACGGSGLASGSREANAQTGTAAGSSLAASTGSRSAAGQQAAGSAKAGGSARKLEISFPFVRQDGIATNQFAVWIEDGKGRYVTTLYATRFISTGGYKLRPEAIPTWVKHSGLSKASPEEVDAFSGATLSSGPLKFAWDCKDRKGQPVPAGNYRFYVEGTTRWENRILYEGTIAVGKKRTTAKAAVKYTTDEATQSGMIGKVTAGFTP
;
A
#
# COMPACT_ATOMS: atom_id res chain seq x y z
N MET A 1 46.77 25.25 -0.45
CA MET A 1 46.27 26.60 -0.77
C MET A 1 46.49 26.90 -2.24
N LYS A 2 45.43 26.96 -3.04
CA LYS A 2 45.39 27.70 -4.31
C LYS A 2 43.92 27.89 -4.68
N ARG A 3 43.48 29.15 -4.62
CA ARG A 3 42.15 29.63 -5.00
C ARG A 3 42.14 29.81 -6.51
N ILE A 4 41.08 29.39 -7.19
CA ILE A 4 40.68 30.00 -8.46
C ILE A 4 39.17 30.21 -8.40
N GLN A 5 38.80 31.49 -8.38
CA GLN A 5 37.44 32.00 -8.49
C GLN A 5 36.99 31.90 -9.95
N GLY A 6 35.70 31.61 -10.16
CA GLY A 6 35.02 31.76 -11.43
C GLY A 6 33.57 32.10 -11.17
N ALA A 7 33.28 33.39 -11.03
CA ALA A 7 31.94 33.94 -11.00
C ALA A 7 31.36 33.94 -12.42
N GLY A 8 30.12 33.47 -12.57
CA GLY A 8 29.43 33.36 -13.86
C GLY A 8 27.93 33.53 -13.71
N LEU A 9 27.53 34.79 -13.56
CA LEU A 9 26.31 35.44 -14.06
C LEU A 9 24.95 34.70 -14.02
N LEU A 10 24.07 35.24 -13.18
CA LEU A 10 22.61 35.15 -13.21
C LEU A 10 22.02 35.61 -14.56
N VAL A 11 21.08 34.83 -15.10
CA VAL A 11 20.05 35.33 -16.04
C VAL A 11 18.69 34.73 -15.61
N PRO A 12 17.75 35.51 -15.06
CA PRO A 12 16.39 35.05 -14.85
C PRO A 12 15.56 35.34 -16.11
N VAL A 13 15.07 34.29 -16.78
CA VAL A 13 14.02 34.46 -17.80
C VAL A 13 12.67 34.33 -17.11
N LEU A 14 12.11 35.50 -16.82
CA LEU A 14 10.71 35.73 -16.47
C LEU A 14 9.86 35.47 -17.72
N LEU A 15 9.04 34.43 -17.73
CA LEU A 15 7.96 34.29 -18.71
C LEU A 15 6.61 34.36 -17.98
N LEU A 16 6.06 35.57 -17.96
CA LEU A 16 4.67 35.85 -17.64
C LEU A 16 3.82 35.45 -18.85
N VAL A 17 2.86 34.55 -18.68
CA VAL A 17 1.69 34.45 -19.56
C VAL A 17 0.44 34.47 -18.68
N LEU A 18 -0.18 35.63 -18.62
CA LEU A 18 -1.59 35.82 -18.30
C LEU A 18 -2.38 35.62 -19.60
N LEU A 19 -3.44 34.83 -19.58
CA LEU A 19 -4.64 35.13 -20.35
C LEU A 19 -5.87 34.58 -19.63
N GLU A 20 -6.95 35.33 -19.78
CA GLU A 20 -8.13 35.34 -18.94
C GLU A 20 -9.24 34.38 -19.40
N THR A 21 -10.17 34.18 -18.47
CA THR A 21 -11.63 34.01 -18.61
C THR A 21 -12.21 33.10 -19.70
N ALA A 22 -12.98 32.11 -19.24
CA ALA A 22 -14.22 31.71 -19.92
C ALA A 22 -15.30 31.36 -18.88
N CYS A 23 -16.35 32.17 -18.88
CA CYS A 23 -17.64 31.90 -18.25
C CYS A 23 -18.45 30.87 -19.04
N GLY A 24 -19.36 30.17 -18.34
CA GLY A 24 -20.44 29.38 -18.92
C GLY A 24 -20.38 27.92 -18.47
N GLY A 25 -21.42 27.31 -17.91
CA GLY A 25 -22.79 27.71 -17.67
C GLY A 25 -23.58 26.47 -17.28
N SER A 26 -24.49 26.65 -16.33
CA SER A 26 -25.80 25.98 -16.16
C SER A 26 -25.89 24.44 -16.24
N GLY A 27 -26.32 23.85 -15.13
CA GLY A 27 -26.86 22.48 -15.13
C GLY A 27 -27.24 21.92 -13.76
N LEU A 28 -28.06 22.63 -12.98
CA LEU A 28 -28.77 22.05 -11.84
C LEU A 28 -29.89 21.13 -12.36
N ALA A 29 -29.75 19.83 -12.15
CA ALA A 29 -30.86 18.88 -12.21
C ALA A 29 -31.18 18.43 -10.79
N SER A 30 -32.19 19.08 -10.19
CA SER A 30 -32.85 18.66 -8.97
C SER A 30 -34.09 17.88 -9.39
N GLY A 31 -34.22 16.63 -8.95
CA GLY A 31 -35.36 15.80 -9.34
C GLY A 31 -35.30 14.39 -8.78
N SER A 32 -35.75 14.22 -7.53
CA SER A 32 -36.35 12.95 -7.12
C SER A 32 -37.40 13.22 -6.05
N ARG A 33 -38.62 12.82 -6.42
CA ARG A 33 -39.89 12.95 -5.72
C ARG A 33 -39.95 12.08 -4.46
N GLU A 34 -40.75 12.56 -3.53
CA GLU A 34 -41.37 11.82 -2.43
C GLU A 34 -42.27 10.69 -2.93
N ALA A 35 -42.27 9.56 -2.21
CA ALA A 35 -43.44 8.71 -1.89
C ALA A 35 -42.94 7.65 -0.89
N ASN A 36 -43.28 7.74 0.39
CA ASN A 36 -44.53 7.35 1.05
C ASN A 36 -44.41 5.98 1.73
N ALA A 37 -44.94 5.93 2.94
CA ALA A 37 -44.81 4.91 3.97
C ALA A 37 -45.72 3.69 3.76
N GLN A 38 -45.41 2.61 4.48
CA GLN A 38 -46.32 1.76 5.29
C GLN A 38 -45.57 0.44 5.61
N THR A 39 -45.08 0.18 6.82
CA THR A 39 -45.79 -0.36 8.00
C THR A 39 -46.95 -1.31 7.67
N GLY A 40 -46.71 -2.60 7.88
CA GLY A 40 -47.71 -3.67 7.85
C GLY A 40 -47.24 -4.84 8.70
N THR A 41 -48.12 -5.27 9.60
CA THR A 41 -47.86 -5.97 10.86
C THR A 41 -48.14 -7.48 10.74
N ALA A 42 -47.33 -8.28 11.45
CA ALA A 42 -47.62 -9.52 12.18
C ALA A 42 -48.33 -10.76 11.58
N ALA A 43 -47.84 -11.88 12.13
CA ALA A 43 -48.55 -13.08 12.59
C ALA A 43 -48.69 -14.27 11.62
N GLY A 44 -48.20 -15.43 12.08
CA GLY A 44 -48.42 -16.73 11.46
C GLY A 44 -47.61 -17.84 12.13
N SER A 45 -47.95 -18.19 13.37
CA SER A 45 -47.50 -19.44 14.00
C SER A 45 -48.14 -20.65 13.32
N SER A 46 -47.39 -21.73 13.10
CA SER A 46 -47.90 -23.08 13.37
C SER A 46 -46.76 -24.10 13.55
N LEU A 47 -46.85 -24.83 14.66
CA LEU A 47 -46.12 -26.05 14.96
C LEU A 47 -46.60 -27.18 14.04
N ALA A 48 -45.68 -28.04 13.61
CA ALA A 48 -45.97 -29.45 13.41
C ALA A 48 -44.73 -30.29 13.74
N ALA A 49 -44.84 -31.05 14.82
CA ALA A 49 -43.92 -32.12 15.18
C ALA A 49 -44.28 -33.39 14.40
N SER A 50 -43.28 -34.16 13.99
CA SER A 50 -43.43 -35.61 13.86
C SER A 50 -42.14 -36.32 14.27
N THR A 51 -42.30 -37.23 15.21
CA THR A 51 -41.32 -38.14 15.82
C THR A 51 -41.15 -39.40 14.98
N GLY A 52 -39.92 -39.94 14.89
CA GLY A 52 -39.66 -41.21 14.21
C GLY A 52 -38.24 -41.77 14.34
N SER A 53 -37.87 -42.19 15.55
CA SER A 53 -36.94 -43.26 16.00
C SER A 53 -35.79 -43.86 15.13
N ARG A 54 -34.58 -43.79 15.72
CA ARG A 54 -33.54 -44.83 16.00
C ARG A 54 -32.93 -45.68 14.85
N SER A 55 -31.60 -45.64 14.69
CA SER A 55 -30.62 -46.58 15.30
C SER A 55 -29.23 -46.52 14.64
N ALA A 56 -28.23 -47.01 15.40
CA ALA A 56 -26.90 -47.51 15.00
C ALA A 56 -25.71 -46.54 14.90
N ALA A 57 -24.98 -46.50 16.00
CA ALA A 57 -23.52 -46.56 16.13
C ALA A 57 -22.66 -46.28 14.89
N GLY A 58 -22.02 -45.12 14.91
CA GLY A 58 -20.77 -44.84 14.21
C GLY A 58 -19.92 -43.95 15.09
N GLN A 59 -19.04 -44.55 15.89
CA GLN A 59 -17.91 -43.81 16.47
C GLN A 59 -17.05 -43.35 15.30
N GLN A 60 -17.02 -42.05 15.04
CA GLN A 60 -15.93 -41.46 14.30
C GLN A 60 -15.50 -40.17 14.97
N ALA A 61 -14.41 -40.35 15.73
CA ALA A 61 -13.39 -39.40 16.12
C ALA A 61 -13.79 -37.93 15.97
N ALA A 62 -13.88 -37.26 17.12
CA ALA A 62 -13.46 -35.87 17.23
C ALA A 62 -12.02 -35.79 16.66
N GLY A 63 -11.93 -35.57 15.35
CA GLY A 63 -10.71 -35.09 14.73
C GLY A 63 -10.38 -33.82 15.48
N SER A 64 -9.35 -33.90 16.31
CA SER A 64 -8.71 -32.73 16.88
C SER A 64 -8.27 -31.89 15.68
N ALA A 65 -9.14 -30.98 15.24
CA ALA A 65 -8.76 -29.84 14.44
C ALA A 65 -7.66 -29.19 15.26
N LYS A 66 -6.42 -29.38 14.81
CA LYS A 66 -5.24 -28.79 15.42
C LYS A 66 -5.43 -27.29 15.31
N ALA A 67 -6.02 -26.71 16.33
CA ALA A 67 -6.13 -25.28 16.50
C ALA A 67 -4.72 -24.70 16.60
N GLY A 68 -4.47 -23.68 15.79
CA GLY A 68 -3.50 -22.63 16.13
C GLY A 68 -2.06 -22.91 15.73
N GLY A 69 -1.80 -23.19 14.45
CA GLY A 69 -0.59 -22.60 13.87
C GLY A 69 -0.82 -21.10 13.84
N SER A 70 -0.03 -20.30 14.57
CA SER A 70 -0.05 -18.85 14.42
C SER A 70 0.08 -18.52 12.93
N ALA A 71 -0.80 -17.65 12.42
CA ALA A 71 -0.68 -17.21 11.04
C ALA A 71 0.67 -16.50 10.89
N ARG A 72 1.52 -17.02 9.99
CA ARG A 72 2.82 -16.44 9.65
C ARG A 72 2.64 -14.96 9.34
N LYS A 73 3.44 -14.10 9.96
CA LYS A 73 3.33 -12.65 9.79
C LYS A 73 4.70 -12.03 9.63
N LEU A 74 4.85 -11.23 8.58
CA LEU A 74 5.96 -10.29 8.41
C LEU A 74 5.43 -8.87 8.60
N GLU A 75 6.08 -8.08 9.44
CA GLU A 75 5.74 -6.66 9.67
C GLU A 75 6.92 -5.79 9.23
N ILE A 76 6.66 -4.79 8.38
CA ILE A 76 7.59 -3.73 8.00
C ILE A 76 7.20 -2.48 8.77
N SER A 77 8.17 -1.81 9.41
CA SER A 77 7.92 -0.63 10.23
C SER A 77 8.91 0.50 9.94
N PHE A 78 8.42 1.73 9.97
CA PHE A 78 9.26 2.94 9.86
C PHE A 78 8.53 4.18 10.40
N PRO A 79 9.27 5.17 10.94
CA PRO A 79 8.73 6.51 11.17
C PRO A 79 8.44 7.20 9.83
N PHE A 80 7.29 7.87 9.73
CA PHE A 80 6.92 8.68 8.58
C PHE A 80 6.67 10.12 9.02
N VAL A 81 7.18 11.07 8.24
CA VAL A 81 6.93 12.51 8.41
C VAL A 81 6.36 13.03 7.10
N ARG A 82 5.09 13.40 7.13
CA ARG A 82 4.43 14.03 5.99
C ARG A 82 5.10 15.38 5.67
N GLN A 83 5.37 15.58 4.40
CA GLN A 83 5.98 16.76 3.80
C GLN A 83 4.89 17.71 3.29
N ASP A 84 5.19 19.01 3.24
CA ASP A 84 4.28 20.00 2.68
C ASP A 84 4.56 20.27 1.20
N GLY A 85 3.52 20.73 0.50
CA GLY A 85 3.61 21.17 -0.90
C GLY A 85 3.27 20.09 -1.93
N ILE A 86 3.35 20.50 -3.19
CA ILE A 86 2.97 19.67 -4.35
C ILE A 86 3.99 18.57 -4.65
N ALA A 87 3.51 17.49 -5.27
CA ALA A 87 4.33 16.36 -5.69
C ALA A 87 5.14 15.72 -4.55
N THR A 88 4.58 15.70 -3.34
CA THR A 88 5.18 15.13 -2.14
C THR A 88 4.43 13.89 -1.65
N ASN A 89 5.01 13.19 -0.68
CA ASN A 89 4.36 12.14 0.11
C ASN A 89 3.87 10.91 -0.65
N GLN A 90 4.36 10.67 -1.86
CA GLN A 90 4.03 9.42 -2.56
C GLN A 90 4.95 8.33 -2.05
N PHE A 91 4.42 7.18 -1.66
CA PHE A 91 5.25 6.05 -1.27
C PHE A 91 4.55 4.71 -1.51
N ALA A 92 5.35 3.66 -1.60
CA ALA A 92 4.89 2.29 -1.68
C ALA A 92 5.73 1.36 -0.79
N VAL A 93 5.09 0.31 -0.31
CA VAL A 93 5.68 -0.76 0.50
C VAL A 93 5.36 -2.08 -0.19
N TRP A 94 6.39 -2.85 -0.56
CA TRP A 94 6.17 -4.10 -1.29
C TRP A 94 7.20 -5.17 -0.94
N ILE A 95 6.88 -6.39 -1.37
CA ILE A 95 7.69 -7.59 -1.18
C ILE A 95 8.05 -8.18 -2.55
N GLU A 96 9.30 -8.62 -2.67
CA GLU A 96 9.77 -9.51 -3.71
C GLU A 96 10.34 -10.79 -3.11
N ASP A 97 10.42 -11.84 -3.92
CA ASP A 97 11.16 -13.04 -3.55
C ASP A 97 12.67 -12.82 -3.62
N GLY A 98 13.45 -13.79 -3.16
CA GLY A 98 14.92 -13.74 -3.20
C GLY A 98 15.53 -13.68 -4.61
N LYS A 99 14.73 -13.82 -5.67
CA LYS A 99 15.14 -13.65 -7.08
C LYS A 99 14.76 -12.28 -7.64
N GLY A 100 14.16 -11.40 -6.83
CA GLY A 100 13.68 -10.09 -7.25
C GLY A 100 12.38 -10.11 -8.04
N ARG A 101 11.62 -11.21 -7.97
CA ARG A 101 10.29 -11.29 -8.58
C ARG A 101 9.26 -10.71 -7.63
N TYR A 102 8.41 -9.83 -8.13
CA TYR A 102 7.33 -9.22 -7.38
C TYR A 102 6.39 -10.27 -6.78
N VAL A 103 6.09 -10.11 -5.48
CA VAL A 103 5.18 -10.98 -4.73
C VAL A 103 3.86 -10.25 -4.47
N THR A 104 3.95 -9.10 -3.79
CA THR A 104 2.77 -8.30 -3.44
C THR A 104 3.15 -6.88 -3.02
N THR A 105 2.20 -5.95 -3.09
CA THR A 105 2.27 -4.60 -2.53
C THR A 105 1.43 -4.59 -1.26
N LEU A 106 1.99 -4.10 -0.16
CA LEU A 106 1.30 -3.97 1.12
C LEU A 106 0.55 -2.64 1.23
N TYR A 107 1.10 -1.60 0.60
CA TYR A 107 0.49 -0.29 0.54
C TYR A 107 1.11 0.52 -0.59
N ALA A 108 0.31 1.32 -1.28
CA ALA A 108 0.80 2.42 -2.11
C ALA A 108 -0.17 3.61 -2.06
N THR A 109 0.37 4.82 -2.14
CA THR A 109 -0.43 6.04 -2.12
C THR A 109 -1.35 6.15 -3.34
N ARG A 110 -2.63 6.44 -3.09
CA ARG A 110 -3.72 6.37 -4.08
C ARG A 110 -3.43 7.15 -5.34
N PHE A 111 -2.90 8.37 -5.24
CA PHE A 111 -2.60 9.19 -6.41
C PHE A 111 -1.73 8.43 -7.42
N ILE A 112 -0.63 7.81 -6.98
CA ILE A 112 0.22 7.03 -7.88
C ILE A 112 -0.49 5.74 -8.31
N SER A 113 -1.11 5.02 -7.38
CA SER A 113 -1.78 3.74 -7.67
C SER A 113 -2.90 3.85 -8.72
N THR A 114 -3.61 4.98 -8.78
CA THR A 114 -4.76 5.18 -9.68
C THR A 114 -4.43 6.00 -10.93
N GLY A 115 -3.17 6.01 -11.36
CA GLY A 115 -2.75 6.61 -12.64
C GLY A 115 -1.84 7.83 -12.54
N GLY A 116 -1.55 8.33 -11.34
CA GLY A 116 -0.62 9.44 -11.12
C GLY A 116 0.79 9.15 -11.65
N TYR A 117 1.21 7.89 -11.71
CA TYR A 117 2.49 7.49 -12.33
C TYR A 117 2.62 7.88 -13.81
N LYS A 118 1.51 8.09 -14.52
CA LYS A 118 1.54 8.57 -15.92
C LYS A 118 1.78 10.07 -16.01
N LEU A 119 1.30 10.81 -15.01
CA LEU A 119 1.44 12.27 -14.90
C LEU A 119 2.77 12.67 -14.25
N ARG A 120 3.32 11.79 -13.42
CA ARG A 120 4.54 11.96 -12.63
C ARG A 120 5.39 10.69 -12.73
N PRO A 121 6.01 10.41 -13.89
CA PRO A 121 6.83 9.21 -14.09
C PRO A 121 8.04 9.13 -13.14
N GLU A 122 8.46 10.25 -12.57
CA GLU A 122 9.51 10.36 -11.56
C GLU A 122 9.08 9.92 -10.16
N ALA A 123 7.78 9.77 -9.90
CA ALA A 123 7.25 9.41 -8.60
C ALA A 123 7.23 7.89 -8.40
N ILE A 124 8.03 7.42 -7.43
CA ILE A 124 8.23 6.00 -7.07
C ILE A 124 8.34 5.01 -8.28
N PRO A 125 9.22 5.31 -9.26
CA PRO A 125 9.31 4.57 -10.51
C PRO A 125 9.77 3.12 -10.33
N THR A 126 10.51 2.81 -9.27
CA THR A 126 11.00 1.45 -9.01
C THR A 126 9.82 0.53 -8.73
N TRP A 127 8.95 0.93 -7.81
CA TRP A 127 7.72 0.20 -7.49
C TRP A 127 6.78 0.10 -8.69
N VAL A 128 6.56 1.20 -9.45
CA VAL A 128 5.69 1.16 -10.64
C VAL A 128 6.18 0.12 -11.65
N LYS A 129 7.50 0.06 -11.90
CA LYS A 129 8.11 -0.92 -12.79
C LYS A 129 7.97 -2.36 -12.26
N HIS A 130 8.18 -2.57 -10.96
CA HIS A 130 8.26 -3.90 -10.38
C HIS A 130 6.88 -4.52 -10.10
N SER A 131 5.91 -3.70 -9.67
CA SER A 131 4.57 -4.14 -9.31
C SER A 131 3.74 -4.64 -10.49
N GLY A 132 4.07 -4.19 -11.71
CA GLY A 132 3.22 -4.44 -12.87
C GLY A 132 1.89 -3.68 -12.80
N LEU A 133 1.83 -2.57 -12.05
CA LEU A 133 0.63 -1.76 -11.82
C LEU A 133 -0.19 -1.46 -13.09
N SER A 134 0.48 -1.26 -14.23
CA SER A 134 -0.18 -0.98 -15.51
C SER A 134 -1.10 -2.10 -16.02
N LYS A 135 -0.98 -3.31 -15.46
CA LYS A 135 -1.76 -4.49 -15.81
C LYS A 135 -2.72 -4.94 -14.69
N ALA A 136 -2.68 -4.28 -13.53
CA ALA A 136 -3.52 -4.64 -12.39
C ALA A 136 -4.98 -4.22 -12.64
N SER A 137 -5.93 -5.02 -12.18
CA SER A 137 -7.34 -4.65 -12.20
C SER A 137 -7.63 -3.54 -11.17
N PRO A 138 -8.72 -2.78 -11.33
CA PRO A 138 -9.13 -1.79 -10.32
C PRO A 138 -9.28 -2.39 -8.91
N GLU A 139 -9.79 -3.61 -8.80
CA GLU A 139 -9.97 -4.32 -7.53
C GLU A 139 -8.62 -4.70 -6.90
N GLU A 140 -7.67 -5.16 -7.71
CA GLU A 140 -6.30 -5.41 -7.24
C GLU A 140 -5.65 -4.12 -6.73
N VAL A 141 -5.85 -3.01 -7.42
CA VAL A 141 -5.33 -1.69 -7.01
C VAL A 141 -5.95 -1.22 -5.71
N ASP A 142 -7.27 -1.33 -5.56
CA ASP A 142 -7.99 -0.86 -4.37
C ASP A 142 -7.53 -1.59 -3.10
N ALA A 143 -7.17 -2.87 -3.21
CA ALA A 143 -6.71 -3.68 -2.08
C ALA A 143 -5.44 -3.16 -1.39
N PHE A 144 -4.57 -2.42 -2.08
CA PHE A 144 -3.34 -1.84 -1.49
C PHE A 144 -3.31 -0.31 -1.54
N SER A 145 -4.25 0.32 -2.23
CA SER A 145 -4.23 1.76 -2.47
C SER A 145 -4.91 2.53 -1.34
N GLY A 146 -4.18 3.45 -0.71
CA GLY A 146 -4.72 4.27 0.38
C GLY A 146 -4.43 5.77 0.23
N ALA A 147 -5.20 6.58 0.94
CA ALA A 147 -4.88 8.01 1.11
C ALA A 147 -3.52 8.18 1.79
N THR A 148 -2.81 9.27 1.49
CA THR A 148 -1.55 9.61 2.17
C THR A 148 -1.75 9.61 3.69
N LEU A 149 -0.97 8.80 4.39
CA LEU A 149 -1.08 8.63 5.84
C LEU A 149 -0.56 9.86 6.60
N SER A 150 -1.02 10.01 7.83
CA SER A 150 -0.51 11.02 8.77
C SER A 150 0.91 10.67 9.23
N SER A 151 1.66 11.68 9.68
CA SER A 151 2.96 11.48 10.33
C SER A 151 2.84 10.58 11.56
N GLY A 152 3.85 9.76 11.80
CA GLY A 152 3.90 8.82 12.91
C GLY A 152 4.58 7.50 12.56
N PRO A 153 4.62 6.54 13.50
CA PRO A 153 5.12 5.20 13.22
C PRO A 153 4.13 4.45 12.31
N LEU A 154 4.59 4.06 11.12
CA LEU A 154 3.82 3.23 10.19
C LEU A 154 4.23 1.77 10.32
N LYS A 155 3.25 0.88 10.14
CA LYS A 155 3.41 -0.58 10.19
C LYS A 155 2.57 -1.23 9.11
N PHE A 156 3.19 -2.11 8.34
CA PHE A 156 2.53 -2.86 7.27
C PHE A 156 2.77 -4.35 7.47
N ALA A 157 1.68 -5.11 7.53
CA ALA A 157 1.71 -6.54 7.77
C ALA A 157 1.48 -7.31 6.48
N TRP A 158 2.22 -8.39 6.32
CA TRP A 158 2.07 -9.38 5.27
C TRP A 158 1.85 -10.75 5.90
N ASP A 159 0.83 -11.46 5.45
CA ASP A 159 0.46 -12.80 5.91
C ASP A 159 1.22 -13.94 5.19
N CYS A 160 2.30 -13.58 4.48
CA CYS A 160 3.11 -14.50 3.70
C CYS A 160 2.32 -15.21 2.58
N LYS A 161 1.36 -14.52 1.95
CA LYS A 161 0.67 -14.98 0.74
C LYS A 161 1.00 -14.14 -0.49
N ASP A 162 0.98 -14.77 -1.65
CA ASP A 162 1.08 -14.05 -2.92
C ASP A 162 -0.23 -13.34 -3.29
N ARG A 163 -0.25 -12.63 -4.43
CA ARG A 163 -1.45 -11.94 -4.95
C ARG A 163 -2.65 -12.86 -5.24
N LYS A 164 -2.45 -14.17 -5.34
CA LYS A 164 -3.52 -15.16 -5.53
C LYS A 164 -4.04 -15.70 -4.19
N GLY A 165 -3.55 -15.15 -3.08
CA GLY A 165 -3.87 -15.63 -1.73
C GLY A 165 -3.19 -16.96 -1.39
N GLN A 166 -2.14 -17.35 -2.12
CA GLN A 166 -1.46 -18.63 -1.87
C GLN A 166 -0.25 -18.44 -0.95
N PRO A 167 -0.05 -19.30 0.07
CA PRO A 167 1.11 -19.22 0.95
C PRO A 167 2.43 -19.32 0.17
N VAL A 168 3.37 -18.43 0.47
CA VAL A 168 4.68 -18.45 -0.16
C VAL A 168 5.62 -19.47 0.54
N PRO A 169 6.57 -20.09 -0.20
CA PRO A 169 7.51 -21.03 0.39
C PRO A 169 8.46 -20.35 1.39
N ALA A 170 9.06 -21.15 2.27
CA ALA A 170 10.16 -20.65 3.09
C ALA A 170 11.35 -20.23 2.21
N GLY A 171 12.05 -19.17 2.60
CA GLY A 171 13.16 -18.63 1.83
C GLY A 171 13.49 -17.19 2.22
N ASN A 172 14.41 -16.57 1.48
CA ASN A 172 14.72 -15.16 1.63
C ASN A 172 13.77 -14.32 0.77
N TYR A 173 13.27 -13.24 1.35
CA TYR A 173 12.42 -12.26 0.69
C TYR A 173 13.03 -10.88 0.82
N ARG A 174 12.86 -10.07 -0.21
CA ARG A 174 13.25 -8.66 -0.22
C ARG A 174 12.04 -7.82 0.12
N PHE A 175 12.22 -6.86 1.02
CA PHE A 175 11.20 -5.89 1.37
C PHE A 175 11.70 -4.49 1.05
N TYR A 176 10.76 -3.64 0.65
CA TYR A 176 11.09 -2.31 0.19
C TYR A 176 10.13 -1.26 0.71
N VAL A 177 10.67 -0.05 0.82
CA VAL A 177 9.88 1.18 0.95
C VAL A 177 10.49 2.20 0.00
N GLU A 178 9.74 2.62 -1.01
CA GLU A 178 10.14 3.70 -1.91
C GLU A 178 9.26 4.90 -1.66
N GLY A 179 9.86 6.08 -1.57
CA GLY A 179 9.12 7.33 -1.37
C GLY A 179 9.65 8.46 -2.23
N THR A 180 8.73 9.29 -2.71
CA THR A 180 9.01 10.58 -3.34
C THR A 180 8.73 11.69 -2.33
N THR A 181 9.79 12.36 -1.90
CA THR A 181 9.74 13.44 -0.90
C THR A 181 9.19 14.70 -1.53
N ARG A 182 9.64 15.02 -2.75
CA ARG A 182 9.18 16.13 -3.58
C ARG A 182 9.68 15.95 -5.02
N TRP A 183 8.78 15.99 -6.00
CA TRP A 183 9.15 15.86 -7.43
C TRP A 183 10.04 14.62 -7.69
N GLU A 184 11.26 14.81 -8.19
CA GLU A 184 12.21 13.73 -8.48
C GLU A 184 12.99 13.23 -7.26
N ASN A 185 12.86 13.88 -6.10
CA ASN A 185 13.57 13.52 -4.88
C ASN A 185 13.01 12.22 -4.30
N ARG A 186 13.81 11.16 -4.41
CA ARG A 186 13.45 9.80 -4.00
C ARG A 186 14.32 9.23 -2.89
N ILE A 187 13.67 8.42 -2.07
CA ILE A 187 14.24 7.54 -1.05
C ILE A 187 13.87 6.10 -1.44
N LEU A 188 14.83 5.18 -1.44
CA LEU A 188 14.58 3.75 -1.62
C LEU A 188 15.26 2.97 -0.48
N TYR A 189 14.44 2.37 0.38
CA TYR A 189 14.87 1.38 1.34
C TYR A 189 14.72 -0.03 0.75
N GLU A 190 15.75 -0.85 0.94
CA GLU A 190 15.78 -2.26 0.56
C GLU A 190 16.38 -3.09 1.70
N GLY A 191 15.69 -4.15 2.10
CA GLY A 191 16.22 -5.14 3.04
C GLY A 191 15.87 -6.56 2.64
N THR A 192 16.58 -7.53 3.21
CA THR A 192 16.32 -8.97 3.02
C THR A 192 15.99 -9.61 4.36
N ILE A 193 14.99 -10.48 4.38
CA ILE A 193 14.55 -11.19 5.58
C ILE A 193 14.21 -12.65 5.26
N ALA A 194 14.58 -13.55 6.17
CA ALA A 194 14.27 -14.97 6.04
C ALA A 194 12.84 -15.24 6.55
N VAL A 195 12.05 -15.92 5.73
CA VAL A 195 10.69 -16.38 6.05
C VAL A 195 10.75 -17.88 6.20
N GLY A 196 10.48 -18.41 7.40
CA GLY A 196 10.74 -19.82 7.70
C GLY A 196 10.09 -20.29 9.00
N LYS A 197 10.82 -21.11 9.77
CA LYS A 197 10.37 -21.69 11.05
C LYS A 197 10.81 -20.91 12.29
N LYS A 198 11.65 -19.89 12.12
CA LYS A 198 12.23 -19.10 13.22
C LYS A 198 11.81 -17.65 13.09
N ARG A 199 11.67 -16.95 14.21
CA ARG A 199 11.54 -15.49 14.23
C ARG A 199 12.83 -14.87 13.74
N THR A 200 12.73 -13.85 12.89
CA THR A 200 13.88 -13.11 12.37
C THR A 200 13.55 -11.63 12.26
N THR A 201 14.59 -10.80 12.27
CA THR A 201 14.49 -9.37 12.05
C THR A 201 15.52 -8.93 11.02
N ALA A 202 15.24 -7.82 10.35
CA ALA A 202 16.13 -7.22 9.36
C ALA A 202 16.02 -5.70 9.39
N LYS A 203 17.09 -5.04 8.95
CA LYS A 203 17.14 -3.60 8.68
C LYS A 203 17.32 -3.41 7.18
N ALA A 204 16.72 -2.38 6.62
CA ALA A 204 16.94 -2.02 5.23
C ALA A 204 18.14 -1.05 5.08
N ALA A 205 18.88 -1.21 4.00
CA ALA A 205 19.78 -0.20 3.49
C ALA A 205 18.97 0.86 2.73
N VAL A 206 19.50 2.09 2.61
CA VAL A 206 18.83 3.21 1.95
C VAL A 206 19.67 3.77 0.82
N LYS A 207 19.00 4.20 -0.25
CA LYS A 207 19.57 5.00 -1.34
C LYS A 207 18.73 6.26 -1.51
N TYR A 208 19.41 7.39 -1.67
CA TYR A 208 18.82 8.67 -1.98
C TYR A 208 19.23 9.09 -3.39
N THR A 209 18.38 9.89 -4.04
CA THR A 209 18.68 10.46 -5.36
C THR A 209 19.31 11.84 -5.27
N THR A 210 19.04 12.57 -4.18
CA THR A 210 19.50 13.95 -3.95
C THR A 210 19.78 14.19 -2.47
N ASP A 211 20.48 15.28 -2.17
CA ASP A 211 20.73 15.72 -0.79
C ASP A 211 19.41 16.16 -0.12
N GLU A 212 18.51 16.79 -0.86
CA GLU A 212 17.17 17.16 -0.41
C GLU A 212 16.35 15.93 0.01
N ALA A 213 16.44 14.82 -0.74
CA ALA A 213 15.82 13.57 -0.35
C ALA A 213 16.38 13.06 0.99
N THR A 214 17.69 13.14 1.17
CA THR A 214 18.39 12.74 2.40
C THR A 214 17.94 13.58 3.60
N GLN A 215 17.75 14.89 3.40
CA GLN A 215 17.38 15.84 4.45
C GLN A 215 15.89 15.86 4.79
N SER A 216 15.03 15.35 3.90
CA SER A 216 13.57 15.41 4.07
C SER A 216 13.03 14.78 5.37
N GLY A 217 13.72 13.76 5.89
CA GLY A 217 13.23 12.96 7.02
C GLY A 217 11.89 12.25 6.78
N MET A 218 11.40 12.20 5.53
CA MET A 218 10.05 11.70 5.22
C MET A 218 9.86 10.24 5.63
N ILE A 219 10.87 9.41 5.39
CA ILE A 219 10.89 7.99 5.77
C ILE A 219 12.13 7.76 6.62
N GLY A 220 11.92 7.37 7.87
CA GLY A 220 12.98 7.00 8.79
C GLY A 220 13.51 5.59 8.56
N LYS A 221 14.36 5.11 9.48
CA LYS A 221 14.95 3.76 9.41
C LYS A 221 13.86 2.68 9.27
N VAL A 222 13.93 1.93 8.17
CA VAL A 222 13.00 0.82 7.90
C VAL A 222 13.54 -0.49 8.49
N THR A 223 12.68 -1.19 9.22
CA THR A 223 12.94 -2.53 9.76
C THR A 223 11.84 -3.49 9.36
N ALA A 224 12.17 -4.78 9.38
CA ALA A 224 11.20 -5.85 9.21
C ALA A 224 11.36 -6.92 10.31
N GLY A 225 10.25 -7.54 10.70
CA GLY A 225 10.21 -8.65 11.64
C GLY A 225 9.28 -9.75 11.14
N PHE A 226 9.75 -10.99 11.15
CA PHE A 226 8.97 -12.17 10.77
C PHE A 226 8.68 -13.05 11.99
N THR A 227 7.43 -13.49 12.13
CA THR A 227 6.97 -14.47 13.12
C THR A 227 6.33 -15.67 12.40
N PRO A 228 6.78 -16.90 12.69
CA PRO A 228 6.30 -18.12 12.04
C PRO A 228 4.91 -18.59 12.48
#